data_AF-A0A1V1UFL3-F1
#
_entry.id   AF-A0A1V1UFL3-F1
#
_cell.length_a   1.000
_cell.length_b   1.000
_cell.length_c   1.000
_cell.angle_alpha   90.00
_cell.angle_beta   90.00
_cell.angle_gamma   90.00
#
_symmetry.space_group_name_H-M   'P 1'
#
loop_
_entity.id
_entity.type
_entity.pdbx_description
1 polymer ?
#
loop_
_entity_poly.entity_id
_entity_poly.type
_entity_poly.pdbx_seq_one_letter_code
_entity_poly.pdbx_strand_id
1 'polypeptide(L)'
;MVSHVQSLRPALHVGTLSPDLLQWETRLVHSAPPPVPDMTAGQETLVEFPDNRLLIELCGEYDRNLADIEKSLGIQILRRGNQLVVVGETDAREVAAEVLGALYERLESGKSVESGDVDRELRMGGDEGESGSDEGDQLEMFKGGAVEIKTRKKLVEPRTDAQKAYVRSLFAHELAFGIGPAGTGKTYLAVAVGVNMFIEGHVDRIILSRPAVEAGEKLGYLPGDMKDKVDPYMQPLYDALNDFLPAKQLAKLVEEKRIEIAPLAFMRGRTLANAFVVLDEAQNATSMQMKMFLTRLGEGSRMVITGDRTQIDLPRGVPSGLADAERLLTTIPQISFNYFTAKDVVRHPLVAAIIEAYEADG
;
A
#
# COMPACT_ATOMS: atom_id res chain seq x y z
N MET A 1 -5.51 27.05 65.52
CA MET A 1 -6.05 27.14 64.13
C MET A 1 -5.62 25.88 63.41
N VAL A 2 -6.33 24.76 63.55
CA VAL A 2 -7.50 24.33 62.76
C VAL A 2 -7.16 24.16 61.26
N SER A 3 -6.94 22.90 60.83
CA SER A 3 -7.60 22.22 59.69
C SER A 3 -6.95 20.84 59.51
N HIS A 4 -7.51 19.75 60.08
CA HIS A 4 -8.54 18.87 59.53
C HIS A 4 -8.21 18.25 58.16
N VAL A 5 -7.57 17.08 58.20
CA VAL A 5 -7.60 16.07 57.13
C VAL A 5 -8.88 15.26 57.32
N GLN A 6 -9.89 15.49 56.49
CA GLN A 6 -11.12 14.71 56.45
C GLN A 6 -10.99 13.59 55.40
N SER A 7 -11.03 12.35 55.87
CA SER A 7 -11.32 11.17 55.06
C SER A 7 -12.81 11.18 54.68
N LEU A 8 -13.12 11.16 53.38
CA LEU A 8 -14.48 10.91 52.91
C LEU A 8 -14.46 9.77 51.90
N ARG A 9 -15.01 8.64 52.33
CA ARG A 9 -15.43 7.51 51.48
C ARG A 9 -16.64 7.95 50.64
N PRO A 10 -16.76 7.55 49.37
CA PRO A 10 -18.03 7.68 48.68
C PRO A 10 -18.99 6.58 49.16
N ALA A 11 -20.16 7.02 49.64
CA ALA A 11 -21.30 6.18 49.95
C ALA A 11 -21.98 5.75 48.65
N LEU A 12 -21.99 4.44 48.37
CA LEU A 12 -22.83 3.85 47.33
C LEU A 12 -24.27 3.80 47.85
N HIS A 13 -25.14 4.59 47.24
CA HIS A 13 -26.59 4.48 47.40
C HIS A 13 -27.04 3.15 46.79
N VAL A 14 -27.55 2.26 47.64
CA VAL A 14 -28.22 1.02 47.25
C VAL A 14 -29.63 1.41 46.79
N GLY A 15 -29.82 1.48 45.47
CA GLY A 15 -31.14 1.46 44.86
C GLY A 15 -31.74 0.06 45.00
N THR A 16 -32.93 0.00 45.60
CA THR A 16 -33.78 -1.17 45.74
C THR A 16 -34.10 -1.80 44.38
N LEU A 17 -33.50 -2.95 44.10
CA LEU A 17 -33.89 -3.84 43.00
C LEU A 17 -35.10 -4.67 43.42
N SER A 18 -36.06 -4.79 42.50
CA SER A 18 -37.30 -5.55 42.63
C SER A 18 -37.05 -7.06 42.85
N PRO A 19 -37.97 -7.75 43.54
CA PRO A 19 -37.74 -9.12 44.02
C PRO A 19 -38.10 -10.15 42.94
N ASP A 20 -37.12 -10.61 42.16
CA ASP A 20 -37.29 -11.80 41.30
C ASP A 20 -36.02 -12.68 41.23
N LEU A 21 -35.18 -12.65 42.27
CA LEU A 21 -33.99 -13.51 42.43
C LEU A 21 -34.25 -14.72 43.36
N LEU A 22 -35.36 -15.43 43.16
CA LEU A 22 -35.62 -16.71 43.83
C LEU A 22 -36.19 -17.72 42.82
N GLN A 23 -35.31 -18.25 41.95
CA GLN A 23 -35.52 -19.52 41.24
C GLN A 23 -34.22 -19.98 40.58
N TRP A 24 -33.19 -20.24 41.40
CA TRP A 24 -32.08 -21.11 41.01
C TRP A 24 -32.19 -22.39 41.85
N GLU A 25 -31.87 -23.53 41.23
CA GLU A 25 -31.96 -24.92 41.73
C GLU A 25 -33.28 -25.67 41.50
N THR A 26 -33.50 -26.14 40.27
CA THR A 26 -33.36 -27.58 39.92
C THR A 26 -33.82 -27.80 38.48
N ARG A 27 -32.90 -28.21 37.60
CA ARG A 27 -33.07 -29.14 36.46
C ARG A 27 -31.88 -29.03 35.51
N LEU A 28 -30.76 -29.62 35.92
CA LEU A 28 -29.86 -30.27 34.97
C LEU A 28 -30.48 -31.64 34.69
N VAL A 29 -30.96 -31.91 33.46
CA VAL A 29 -30.84 -33.17 32.70
C VAL A 29 -31.47 -32.94 31.31
N HIS A 30 -30.65 -33.13 30.25
CA HIS A 30 -30.99 -33.27 28.83
C HIS A 30 -31.90 -32.19 28.19
N SER A 31 -31.29 -31.15 27.61
CA SER A 31 -31.86 -30.50 26.43
C SER A 31 -31.03 -30.93 25.22
N ALA A 32 -31.70 -31.57 24.25
CA ALA A 32 -31.12 -31.86 22.94
C ALA A 32 -30.72 -30.53 22.26
N PRO A 33 -29.70 -30.52 21.39
CA PRO A 33 -29.42 -29.35 20.57
C PRO A 33 -30.69 -28.94 19.81
N PRO A 34 -30.87 -27.63 19.54
CA PRO A 34 -32.03 -27.14 18.80
C PRO A 34 -32.14 -27.89 17.47
N PRO A 35 -33.36 -28.12 16.94
CA PRO A 35 -33.51 -28.78 15.66
C PRO A 35 -32.73 -27.98 14.63
N VAL A 36 -31.75 -28.64 13.99
CA VAL A 36 -31.13 -28.13 12.78
C VAL A 36 -32.27 -27.75 11.83
N PRO A 37 -32.29 -26.53 11.30
CA PRO A 37 -33.28 -26.17 10.30
C PRO A 37 -33.16 -27.20 9.19
N ASP A 38 -34.30 -27.77 8.81
CA ASP A 38 -34.43 -28.72 7.72
C ASP A 38 -34.03 -27.97 6.44
N MET A 39 -32.73 -27.98 6.15
CA MET A 39 -32.14 -27.39 4.95
C MET A 39 -32.53 -28.32 3.81
N THR A 40 -33.67 -28.01 3.20
CA THR A 40 -34.03 -28.38 1.84
C THR A 40 -32.76 -28.50 0.99
N ALA A 41 -32.38 -29.74 0.66
CA ALA A 41 -31.32 -30.14 -0.27
C ALA A 41 -30.38 -28.98 -0.68
N GLY A 42 -29.55 -28.53 0.26
CA GLY A 42 -28.55 -27.51 -0.03
C GLY A 42 -27.64 -28.05 -1.12
N GLN A 43 -27.67 -27.44 -2.30
CA GLN A 43 -26.85 -27.88 -3.42
C GLN A 43 -25.37 -27.70 -3.02
N GLU A 44 -24.61 -28.78 -3.09
CA GLU A 44 -23.18 -28.80 -2.78
C GLU A 44 -22.38 -28.75 -4.10
N THR A 45 -21.30 -27.97 -4.14
CA THR A 45 -20.32 -28.01 -5.23
C THR A 45 -19.06 -28.69 -4.71
N LEU A 46 -18.62 -29.75 -5.37
CA LEU A 46 -17.40 -30.47 -5.02
C LEU A 46 -16.24 -29.97 -5.88
N VAL A 47 -15.17 -29.50 -5.24
CA VAL A 47 -13.93 -29.10 -5.91
C VAL A 47 -12.84 -30.08 -5.49
N GLU A 48 -12.23 -30.74 -6.47
CA GLU A 48 -11.20 -31.76 -6.24
C GLU A 48 -9.81 -31.22 -6.57
N PHE A 49 -8.86 -31.45 -5.66
CA PHE A 49 -7.48 -31.02 -5.80
C PHE A 49 -6.53 -32.23 -5.81
N PRO A 50 -5.71 -32.41 -6.85
CA PRO A 50 -4.89 -33.61 -7.02
C PRO A 50 -3.67 -33.67 -6.08
N ASP A 51 -3.10 -32.54 -5.66
CA ASP A 51 -1.95 -32.49 -4.75
C ASP A 51 -2.37 -32.07 -3.33
N ASN A 52 -2.33 -33.04 -2.41
CA ASN A 52 -2.65 -32.82 -1.01
C ASN A 52 -1.72 -31.83 -0.28
N ARG A 53 -0.48 -31.65 -0.75
CA ARG A 53 0.44 -30.65 -0.17
C ARG A 53 -0.01 -29.24 -0.50
N LEU A 54 -0.32 -29.00 -1.77
CA LEU A 54 -0.82 -27.71 -2.23
C LEU A 54 -2.20 -27.43 -1.64
N LEU A 55 -3.04 -28.44 -1.46
CA LEU A 55 -4.32 -28.28 -0.76
C LEU A 55 -4.15 -27.81 0.69
N ILE A 56 -3.12 -28.29 1.41
CA ILE A 56 -2.83 -27.79 2.78
C ILE A 56 -2.41 -26.32 2.74
N GLU A 57 -1.59 -25.93 1.77
CA GLU A 57 -1.16 -24.55 1.60
C GLU A 57 -2.33 -23.64 1.18
N LEU A 58 -3.24 -24.14 0.34
CA LEU A 58 -4.47 -23.47 -0.07
C LEU A 58 -5.37 -23.16 1.12
N CYS A 59 -5.56 -24.11 2.03
CA CYS A 59 -6.35 -23.90 3.24
C CYS A 59 -5.76 -22.80 4.14
N GLY A 60 -4.43 -22.66 4.15
CA GLY A 60 -3.71 -21.73 4.99
C GLY A 60 -3.58 -22.21 6.44
N GLU A 61 -2.81 -21.48 7.24
CA GLU A 61 -2.58 -21.81 8.65
C GLU A 61 -3.91 -21.75 9.43
N TYR A 62 -4.31 -22.87 10.05
CA TYR A 62 -5.61 -23.04 10.72
C TYR A 62 -6.83 -22.75 9.83
N ASP A 63 -6.75 -23.12 8.55
CA ASP A 63 -7.84 -22.96 7.56
C ASP A 63 -8.27 -21.49 7.32
N ARG A 64 -7.38 -20.53 7.61
CA ARG A 64 -7.68 -19.09 7.54
C ARG A 64 -8.16 -18.64 6.17
N ASN A 65 -7.56 -19.15 5.08
CA ASN A 65 -7.94 -18.74 3.73
C ASN A 65 -9.38 -19.19 3.42
N LEU A 66 -9.79 -20.38 3.90
CA LEU A 66 -11.16 -20.85 3.73
C LEU A 66 -12.13 -19.98 4.52
N ALA A 67 -11.79 -19.64 5.77
CA ALA A 67 -12.61 -18.77 6.62
C ALA A 67 -12.83 -17.38 6.00
N ASP A 68 -11.81 -16.83 5.33
CA ASP A 68 -11.91 -15.53 4.64
C ASP A 68 -12.87 -15.61 3.43
N ILE A 69 -12.79 -16.69 2.63
CA ILE A 69 -13.71 -16.94 1.50
C ILE A 69 -15.14 -17.17 2.00
N GLU A 70 -15.33 -18.01 3.03
CA GLU A 70 -16.63 -18.29 3.66
C GLU A 70 -17.31 -17.00 4.13
N LYS A 71 -16.55 -16.15 4.83
CA LYS A 71 -17.06 -14.88 5.35
C LYS A 71 -17.42 -13.89 4.26
N SER A 72 -16.62 -13.81 3.19
CA SER A 72 -16.83 -12.87 2.09
C SER A 72 -18.05 -13.24 1.25
N LEU A 73 -18.24 -14.54 0.97
CA LEU A 73 -19.29 -15.03 0.08
C LEU A 73 -20.53 -15.55 0.81
N GLY A 74 -20.51 -15.62 2.15
CA GLY A 74 -21.64 -16.12 2.94
C GLY A 74 -21.89 -17.62 2.76
N ILE A 75 -20.84 -18.40 2.51
CA ILE A 75 -20.89 -19.85 2.23
C ILE A 75 -20.22 -20.66 3.34
N GLN A 76 -20.32 -21.98 3.24
CA GLN A 76 -19.55 -22.93 4.06
C GLN A 76 -18.67 -23.81 3.18
N ILE A 77 -17.43 -24.06 3.60
CA ILE A 77 -16.46 -24.90 2.92
C ILE A 77 -16.05 -26.03 3.87
N LEU A 78 -16.39 -27.26 3.50
CA LEU A 78 -16.05 -28.47 4.26
C LEU A 78 -14.92 -29.23 3.58
N ARG A 79 -13.87 -29.54 4.33
CA ARG A 79 -12.77 -30.36 3.84
C ARG A 79 -13.08 -31.85 3.96
N ARG A 80 -13.03 -32.59 2.85
CA ARG A 80 -13.19 -34.06 2.78
C ARG A 80 -12.01 -34.68 2.02
N GLY A 81 -10.94 -35.02 2.74
CA GLY A 81 -9.75 -35.61 2.13
C GLY A 81 -9.03 -34.63 1.18
N ASN A 82 -8.99 -34.97 -0.11
CA ASN A 82 -8.43 -34.14 -1.19
C ASN A 82 -9.49 -33.24 -1.87
N GLN A 83 -10.69 -33.15 -1.29
CA GLN A 83 -11.81 -32.41 -1.84
C GLN A 83 -12.27 -31.32 -0.88
N LEU A 84 -12.71 -30.19 -1.43
CA LEU A 84 -13.43 -29.14 -0.72
C LEU A 84 -14.88 -29.16 -1.19
N VAL A 85 -15.81 -29.24 -0.25
CA VAL A 85 -17.25 -29.20 -0.48
C VAL A 85 -17.75 -27.80 -0.15
N VAL A 86 -18.25 -27.09 -1.15
CA VAL A 86 -18.78 -25.74 -1.02
C VAL A 86 -20.30 -25.79 -0.92
N VAL A 87 -20.85 -25.23 0.15
CA VAL A 87 -22.28 -25.24 0.47
C VAL A 87 -22.78 -23.79 0.59
N GLY A 88 -23.80 -23.43 -0.16
CA GLY A 88 -24.32 -22.06 -0.21
C GLY A 88 -25.25 -21.82 -1.40
N GLU A 89 -25.57 -20.55 -1.66
CA GLU A 89 -26.31 -20.15 -2.88
C GLU A 89 -25.48 -20.45 -4.13
N THR A 90 -26.15 -20.74 -5.26
CA THR A 90 -25.50 -21.20 -6.50
C THR A 90 -24.41 -20.23 -6.99
N ASP A 91 -24.74 -18.94 -7.13
CA ASP A 91 -23.82 -17.92 -7.61
C ASP A 91 -22.60 -17.81 -6.68
N ALA A 92 -22.81 -17.83 -5.36
CA ALA A 92 -21.73 -17.78 -4.38
C ALA A 92 -20.84 -19.03 -4.39
N ARG A 93 -21.40 -20.21 -4.69
CA ARG A 93 -20.63 -21.47 -4.83
C ARG A 93 -19.78 -21.48 -6.10
N GLU A 94 -20.28 -20.93 -7.20
CA GLU A 94 -19.54 -20.83 -8.46
C GLU A 94 -18.34 -19.89 -8.30
N VAL A 95 -18.56 -18.70 -7.75
CA VAL A 95 -17.47 -17.74 -7.42
C VAL A 95 -16.46 -18.37 -6.47
N ALA A 96 -16.90 -19.11 -5.45
CA ALA A 96 -15.99 -19.79 -4.53
C ALA A 96 -15.16 -20.88 -5.21
N ALA A 97 -15.75 -21.65 -6.13
CA ALA A 97 -15.04 -22.68 -6.88
C ALA A 97 -13.97 -22.06 -7.79
N GLU A 98 -14.28 -20.94 -8.43
CA GLU A 98 -13.33 -20.17 -9.25
C GLU A 98 -12.17 -19.63 -8.41
N VAL A 99 -12.48 -18.98 -7.27
CA VAL A 99 -11.47 -18.45 -6.35
C VAL A 99 -10.55 -19.56 -5.83
N LEU A 100 -11.13 -20.69 -5.38
CA LEU A 100 -10.35 -21.83 -4.90
C LEU A 100 -9.49 -22.44 -6.02
N GLY A 101 -10.00 -22.50 -7.24
CA GLY A 101 -9.26 -22.96 -8.42
C GLY A 101 -8.08 -22.05 -8.75
N ALA A 102 -8.30 -20.73 -8.85
CA ALA A 102 -7.26 -19.74 -9.15
C ALA A 102 -6.14 -19.74 -8.10
N LEU A 103 -6.51 -19.82 -6.81
CA LEU A 103 -5.53 -19.91 -5.72
C LEU A 103 -4.74 -21.23 -5.77
N TYR A 104 -5.37 -22.32 -6.20
CA TYR A 104 -4.70 -23.61 -6.34
C TYR A 104 -3.74 -23.64 -7.54
N GLU A 105 -4.14 -23.11 -8.70
CA GLU A 105 -3.26 -22.97 -9.88
C GLU A 105 -2.03 -22.12 -9.56
N ARG A 106 -2.20 -21.07 -8.74
CA ARG A 106 -1.09 -20.28 -8.22
C ARG A 106 -0.10 -21.13 -7.42
N LEU A 107 -0.58 -22.01 -6.55
CA LEU A 107 0.25 -22.93 -5.79
C LEU A 107 0.94 -23.96 -6.70
N GLU A 108 0.25 -24.48 -7.72
CA GLU A 108 0.85 -25.37 -8.73
C GLU A 108 1.98 -24.69 -9.51
N SER A 109 1.88 -23.37 -9.72
CA SER A 109 2.94 -22.56 -10.31
C SER A 109 4.12 -22.24 -9.37
N GLY A 110 4.10 -22.77 -8.14
CA GLY A 110 5.17 -22.62 -7.13
C GLY A 110 5.15 -21.29 -6.38
N LYS A 111 4.05 -20.53 -6.44
CA LYS A 111 3.86 -19.25 -5.74
C LYS A 111 3.07 -19.47 -4.45
N SER A 112 3.40 -18.74 -3.38
CA SER A 112 2.65 -18.81 -2.13
C SER A 112 1.30 -18.08 -2.23
N VAL A 113 0.33 -18.53 -1.42
CA VAL A 113 -0.95 -17.84 -1.20
C VAL A 113 -0.88 -17.03 0.10
N GLU A 114 -1.03 -15.72 0.00
CA GLU A 114 -1.15 -14.81 1.14
C GLU A 114 -2.58 -14.24 1.22
N SER A 115 -2.96 -13.68 2.38
CA SER A 115 -4.29 -13.07 2.57
C SER A 115 -4.67 -12.03 1.51
N GLY A 116 -3.69 -11.30 0.95
CA GLY A 116 -3.93 -10.33 -0.12
C GLY A 116 -4.26 -10.96 -1.47
N ASP A 117 -3.85 -12.21 -1.71
CA ASP A 117 -4.21 -12.96 -2.91
C ASP A 117 -5.67 -13.42 -2.83
N VAL A 118 -6.13 -13.87 -1.66
CA VAL A 118 -7.53 -14.25 -1.42
C VAL A 118 -8.47 -13.05 -1.65
N ASP A 119 -8.14 -11.89 -1.08
CA ASP A 119 -8.88 -10.64 -1.28
C ASP A 119 -8.94 -10.19 -2.76
N ARG A 120 -7.90 -10.50 -3.53
CA ARG A 120 -7.83 -10.16 -4.95
C ARG A 120 -8.79 -11.01 -5.76
N GLU A 121 -8.72 -12.33 -5.60
CA GLU A 121 -9.59 -13.26 -6.34
C GLU A 121 -11.07 -13.02 -6.01
N LEU A 122 -11.39 -12.76 -4.74
CA LEU A 122 -12.75 -12.40 -4.31
C LEU A 122 -13.29 -11.10 -4.93
N ARG A 123 -12.42 -10.15 -5.31
CA ARG A 123 -12.83 -8.90 -5.98
C ARG A 123 -12.91 -9.02 -7.50
N MET A 124 -12.18 -9.96 -8.09
CA MET A 124 -12.13 -10.16 -9.53
C MET A 124 -13.24 -11.12 -10.02
N GLY A 125 -13.68 -12.08 -9.21
CA GLY A 125 -14.76 -13.02 -9.52
C GLY A 125 -16.20 -12.43 -9.53
N GLY A 126 -16.36 -11.12 -9.75
CA GLY A 126 -17.64 -10.42 -9.71
C GLY A 126 -18.03 -9.67 -10.99
N ASP A 127 -17.22 -9.73 -12.05
CA ASP A 127 -17.46 -9.03 -13.31
C ASP A 127 -17.18 -9.98 -14.49
N GLU A 128 -18.20 -10.71 -14.92
CA GLU A 128 -18.16 -11.52 -16.14
C GLU A 128 -18.16 -10.61 -17.37
N GLY A 129 -17.06 -10.61 -18.13
CA GLY A 129 -17.08 -10.05 -19.47
C GLY A 129 -15.71 -9.73 -20.06
N GLU A 130 -14.90 -10.75 -20.34
CA GLU A 130 -14.27 -10.97 -21.66
C GLU A 130 -13.30 -12.15 -21.59
N SER A 131 -13.83 -13.35 -21.86
CA SER A 131 -13.04 -14.48 -22.34
C SER A 131 -12.57 -14.18 -23.76
N GLY A 132 -11.47 -13.42 -23.87
CA GLY A 132 -10.66 -13.31 -25.07
C GLY A 132 -9.49 -14.28 -24.97
N SER A 133 -9.50 -15.30 -25.81
CA SER A 133 -8.35 -16.17 -26.05
C SER A 133 -7.16 -15.34 -26.55
N ASP A 134 -6.25 -14.94 -25.67
CA ASP A 134 -4.92 -14.48 -26.02
C ASP A 134 -3.89 -15.41 -25.36
N GLU A 135 -3.60 -16.52 -26.05
CA GLU A 135 -2.41 -17.37 -25.89
C GLU A 135 -1.10 -16.61 -26.25
N GLY A 136 -0.95 -15.35 -25.80
CA GLY A 136 0.06 -14.46 -26.37
C GLY A 136 0.64 -13.34 -25.51
N ASP A 137 0.29 -13.18 -24.22
CA ASP A 137 0.80 -12.01 -23.46
C ASP A 137 1.24 -12.30 -22.01
N GLN A 138 1.46 -13.56 -21.65
CA GLN A 138 2.43 -13.88 -20.60
C GLN A 138 3.83 -13.82 -21.22
N LEU A 139 4.39 -12.62 -21.24
CA LEU A 139 5.84 -12.47 -21.24
C LEU A 139 6.40 -13.33 -20.12
N GLU A 140 6.94 -14.50 -20.49
CA GLU A 140 8.02 -15.17 -19.76
C GLU A 140 9.21 -14.19 -19.68
N MET A 141 9.10 -13.18 -18.82
CA MET A 141 10.08 -12.09 -18.67
C MET A 141 11.08 -12.36 -17.53
N PHE A 142 11.46 -13.63 -17.35
CA PHE A 142 12.46 -14.03 -16.35
C PHE A 142 13.69 -14.70 -16.95
N LYS A 143 14.01 -14.35 -18.20
CA LYS A 143 15.38 -14.37 -18.73
C LYS A 143 15.72 -13.01 -19.32
N GLY A 144 16.09 -12.09 -18.44
CA GLY A 144 16.72 -10.81 -18.79
C GLY A 144 15.73 -9.72 -19.21
N GLY A 145 15.61 -8.68 -18.40
CA GLY A 145 15.01 -7.40 -18.80
C GLY A 145 13.82 -6.96 -17.94
N ALA A 146 14.11 -6.04 -17.01
CA ALA A 146 13.26 -4.97 -16.49
C ALA A 146 11.77 -5.28 -16.27
N VAL A 147 11.40 -5.54 -15.01
CA VAL A 147 10.68 -4.64 -14.07
C VAL A 147 10.16 -5.53 -12.94
N GLU A 148 11.09 -6.02 -12.12
CA GLU A 148 10.80 -6.64 -10.83
C GLU A 148 11.78 -6.04 -9.84
N ILE A 149 11.28 -5.30 -8.86
CA ILE A 149 12.13 -4.61 -7.89
C ILE A 149 12.41 -5.60 -6.77
N LYS A 150 13.37 -6.51 -6.99
CA LYS A 150 13.82 -7.42 -5.95
C LYS A 150 14.78 -6.70 -5.04
N THR A 151 14.29 -6.33 -3.88
CA THR A 151 15.14 -6.01 -2.73
C THR A 151 15.01 -7.06 -1.66
N ARG A 152 16.09 -7.24 -0.90
CA ARG A 152 16.37 -8.41 -0.04
C ARG A 152 15.40 -8.61 1.15
N LYS A 153 14.28 -7.88 1.23
CA LYS A 153 13.33 -7.90 2.36
C LYS A 153 11.84 -7.79 2.02
N LYS A 154 11.40 -7.37 0.83
CA LYS A 154 9.98 -7.12 0.54
C LYS A 154 9.71 -7.11 -0.97
N LEU A 155 8.71 -7.88 -1.41
CA LEU A 155 8.19 -7.79 -2.78
C LEU A 155 7.30 -6.54 -2.84
N VAL A 156 7.65 -5.57 -3.69
CA VAL A 156 6.81 -4.38 -3.90
C VAL A 156 6.09 -4.52 -5.23
N GLU A 157 4.82 -4.84 -5.13
CA GLU A 157 3.94 -4.95 -6.29
C GLU A 157 2.95 -3.78 -6.36
N PRO A 158 2.78 -3.16 -7.53
CA PRO A 158 1.70 -2.20 -7.74
C PRO A 158 0.35 -2.89 -7.59
N ARG A 159 -0.50 -2.34 -6.73
CA ARG A 159 -1.80 -2.93 -6.34
C ARG A 159 -2.98 -2.41 -7.15
N THR A 160 -2.81 -1.28 -7.84
CA THR A 160 -3.84 -0.70 -8.72
C THR A 160 -3.31 -0.52 -10.14
N ASP A 161 -4.19 -0.41 -11.13
CA ASP A 161 -3.78 -0.22 -12.51
C ASP A 161 -3.08 1.12 -12.74
N ALA A 162 -3.45 2.17 -11.99
CA ALA A 162 -2.71 3.44 -12.00
C ALA A 162 -1.28 3.26 -11.47
N GLN A 163 -1.09 2.47 -10.41
CA GLN A 163 0.24 2.13 -9.90
C GLN A 163 1.04 1.32 -10.91
N LYS A 164 0.43 0.33 -11.59
CA LYS A 164 1.09 -0.45 -12.65
C LYS A 164 1.51 0.44 -13.82
N ALA A 165 0.61 1.32 -14.28
CA ALA A 165 0.88 2.27 -15.34
C ALA A 165 2.01 3.23 -14.95
N TYR A 166 2.00 3.73 -13.71
CA TYR A 166 3.07 4.58 -13.20
C TYR A 166 4.43 3.89 -13.17
N VAL A 167 4.50 2.67 -12.63
CA VAL A 167 5.75 1.90 -12.64
C VAL A 167 6.26 1.71 -14.08
N ARG A 168 5.39 1.33 -15.03
CA ARG A 168 5.77 1.24 -16.46
C ARG A 168 6.31 2.56 -17.00
N SER A 169 5.67 3.67 -16.70
CA SER A 169 6.12 5.02 -17.11
C SER A 169 7.51 5.35 -16.56
N LEU A 170 7.84 4.97 -15.32
CA LEU A 170 9.15 5.20 -14.70
C LEU A 170 10.30 4.49 -15.44
N PHE A 171 10.04 3.32 -16.04
CA PHE A 171 11.03 2.61 -16.88
C PHE A 171 11.02 3.09 -18.34
N ALA A 172 9.90 3.58 -18.85
CA ALA A 172 9.81 4.01 -20.26
C ALA A 172 10.32 5.45 -20.50
N HIS A 173 10.25 6.35 -19.52
CA HIS A 173 10.52 7.77 -19.71
C HIS A 173 11.68 8.29 -18.86
N GLU A 174 12.43 9.25 -19.39
CA GLU A 174 13.52 9.92 -18.65
C GLU A 174 12.99 10.90 -17.61
N LEU A 175 11.80 11.48 -17.84
CA LEU A 175 11.11 12.35 -16.90
C LEU A 175 9.66 11.89 -16.72
N ALA A 176 9.28 11.65 -15.47
CA ALA A 176 7.94 11.17 -15.10
C ALA A 176 7.36 11.97 -13.94
N PHE A 177 6.06 12.25 -14.00
CA PHE A 177 5.30 12.91 -12.95
C PHE A 177 4.29 11.93 -12.34
N GLY A 178 4.37 11.71 -11.03
CA GLY A 178 3.36 11.00 -10.24
C GLY A 178 2.54 12.00 -9.41
N ILE A 179 1.30 12.28 -9.82
CA ILE A 179 0.49 13.35 -9.23
C ILE A 179 -0.79 12.76 -8.63
N GLY A 180 -1.04 13.01 -7.35
CA GLY A 180 -2.31 12.65 -6.72
C GLY A 180 -2.22 12.55 -5.20
N PRO A 181 -3.26 12.02 -4.53
CA PRO A 181 -3.40 12.05 -3.07
C PRO A 181 -2.25 11.39 -2.29
N ALA A 182 -2.13 11.71 -1.00
CA ALA A 182 -1.26 10.99 -0.09
C ALA A 182 -1.74 9.54 0.12
N GLY A 183 -0.80 8.59 0.15
CA GLY A 183 -1.10 7.16 0.33
C GLY A 183 -1.38 6.37 -0.96
N THR A 184 -1.24 7.01 -2.13
CA THR A 184 -1.35 6.32 -3.44
C THR A 184 -0.07 5.60 -3.87
N GLY A 185 1.00 5.70 -3.08
CA GLY A 185 2.27 5.02 -3.32
C GLY A 185 3.22 5.71 -4.31
N LYS A 186 2.87 6.89 -4.85
CA LYS A 186 3.68 7.61 -5.87
C LYS A 186 5.17 7.75 -5.54
N THR A 187 5.51 8.18 -4.33
CA THR A 187 6.91 8.35 -3.90
C THR A 187 7.56 7.02 -3.58
N TYR A 188 6.84 6.13 -2.89
CA TYR A 188 7.33 4.80 -2.52
C TYR A 188 7.70 3.95 -3.75
N LEU A 189 6.82 3.91 -4.76
CA LEU A 189 7.06 3.20 -6.02
C LEU A 189 8.21 3.82 -6.82
N ALA A 190 8.34 5.16 -6.82
CA ALA A 190 9.48 5.82 -7.45
C ALA A 190 10.82 5.43 -6.80
N VAL A 191 10.88 5.45 -5.46
CA VAL A 191 12.07 5.02 -4.72
C VAL A 191 12.38 3.54 -4.98
N ALA A 192 11.36 2.68 -4.99
CA ALA A 192 11.51 1.27 -5.35
C ALA A 192 12.21 1.14 -6.72
N VAL A 193 11.67 1.81 -7.76
CA VAL A 193 12.21 1.71 -9.12
C VAL A 193 13.63 2.21 -9.18
N GLY A 194 13.92 3.34 -8.51
CA GLY A 194 15.27 3.89 -8.42
C GLY A 194 16.27 2.93 -7.77
N VAL A 195 15.87 2.26 -6.67
CA VAL A 195 16.70 1.23 -6.02
C VAL A 195 16.93 0.05 -6.95
N ASN A 196 15.93 -0.40 -7.71
CA ASN A 196 16.12 -1.47 -8.69
C ASN A 196 17.15 -1.11 -9.74
N MET A 197 16.97 0.04 -10.40
CA MET A 197 17.87 0.52 -11.43
C MET A 197 19.30 0.69 -10.91
N PHE A 198 19.45 1.12 -9.66
CA PHE A 198 20.75 1.23 -9.01
C PHE A 198 21.41 -0.12 -8.73
N ILE A 199 20.65 -1.13 -8.28
CA ILE A 199 21.16 -2.48 -8.03
C ILE A 199 21.52 -3.19 -9.34
N GLU A 200 20.72 -3.00 -10.39
CA GLU A 200 20.95 -3.55 -11.73
C GLU A 200 22.07 -2.82 -12.51
N GLY A 201 22.58 -1.69 -11.98
CA GLY A 201 23.65 -0.92 -12.60
C GLY A 201 23.21 -0.04 -13.77
N HIS A 202 21.91 0.22 -13.91
CA HIS A 202 21.37 1.17 -14.87
C HIS A 202 21.67 2.63 -14.48
N VAL A 203 21.85 2.91 -13.19
CA VAL A 203 22.28 4.21 -12.67
C VAL A 203 23.37 4.02 -11.61
N ASP A 204 24.26 5.00 -11.50
CA ASP A 204 25.36 4.96 -10.53
C ASP A 204 24.96 5.51 -9.15
N ARG A 205 23.90 6.33 -9.11
CA ARG A 205 23.48 7.09 -7.92
C ARG A 205 21.97 7.24 -7.81
N ILE A 206 21.48 7.40 -6.58
CA ILE A 206 20.10 7.83 -6.28
C ILE A 206 20.16 9.17 -5.56
N ILE A 207 19.35 10.13 -5.99
CA ILE A 207 19.25 11.45 -5.37
C ILE A 207 17.80 11.72 -5.04
N LEU A 208 17.46 11.76 -3.75
CA LEU A 208 16.13 12.11 -3.28
C LEU A 208 16.15 13.54 -2.73
N SER A 209 15.21 14.35 -3.18
CA SER A 209 15.13 15.74 -2.78
C SER A 209 13.69 16.13 -2.47
N ARG A 210 13.55 17.12 -1.58
CA ARG A 210 12.26 17.68 -1.19
C ARG A 210 12.41 19.19 -0.97
N PRO A 211 11.43 20.02 -1.38
CA PRO A 211 11.44 21.44 -1.07
C PRO A 211 11.42 21.66 0.45
N ALA A 212 12.25 22.58 0.94
CA ALA A 212 12.13 23.04 2.32
C ALA A 212 10.95 24.01 2.40
N VAL A 213 9.91 23.61 3.12
CA VAL A 213 8.72 24.44 3.40
C VAL A 213 8.62 24.55 4.90
N GLU A 214 8.47 25.77 5.41
CA GLU A 214 8.27 26.01 6.82
C GLU A 214 6.82 25.61 7.16
N ALA A 215 6.62 24.35 7.54
CA ALA A 215 5.34 23.87 8.06
C ALA A 215 5.12 24.44 9.47
N GLY A 216 4.70 25.70 9.56
CA GLY A 216 4.23 26.35 10.79
C GLY A 216 5.31 26.75 11.81
N GLU A 217 6.48 26.11 11.85
CA GLU A 217 7.62 26.49 12.69
C GLU A 217 8.78 26.96 11.82
N LYS A 218 9.34 28.15 12.10
CA LYS A 218 10.50 28.66 11.35
C LYS A 218 11.66 27.67 11.54
N LEU A 219 12.30 27.27 10.43
CA LEU A 219 13.45 26.36 10.42
C LEU A 219 14.59 26.83 11.35
N GLY A 220 14.62 28.13 11.68
CA GLY A 220 15.56 28.76 12.61
C GLY A 220 15.50 28.30 14.08
N TYR A 221 14.48 27.59 14.54
CA TYR A 221 14.32 27.26 15.98
C TYR A 221 14.82 25.88 16.42
N LEU A 222 15.18 24.97 15.50
CA LEU A 222 15.76 23.68 15.89
C LEU A 222 17.24 23.87 16.30
N PRO A 223 17.69 23.42 17.49
CA PRO A 223 19.11 23.40 17.85
C PRO A 223 19.87 22.34 17.05
N GLY A 224 21.14 22.59 16.68
CA GLY A 224 21.98 21.65 15.92
C GLY A 224 22.56 22.22 14.62
N ASP A 225 23.32 21.40 13.90
CA ASP A 225 23.89 21.75 12.60
C ASP A 225 22.79 21.80 11.52
N MET A 226 23.02 22.48 10.38
CA MET A 226 22.02 22.61 9.30
C MET A 226 21.44 21.28 8.81
N LYS A 227 22.20 20.18 8.98
CA LYS A 227 21.75 18.82 8.68
C LYS A 227 20.69 18.34 9.69
N ASP A 228 20.99 18.46 10.99
CA ASP A 228 20.11 18.05 12.09
C ASP A 228 18.74 18.77 12.05
N LYS A 229 18.69 19.99 11.52
CA LYS A 229 17.45 20.78 11.40
C LYS A 229 16.55 20.36 10.25
N VAL A 230 17.12 19.76 9.19
CA VAL A 230 16.37 19.42 7.97
C VAL A 230 16.04 17.93 7.90
N ASP A 231 16.80 17.11 8.64
CA ASP A 231 16.62 15.65 8.72
C ASP A 231 15.18 15.21 9.06
N PRO A 232 14.40 15.86 9.96
CA PRO A 232 13.02 15.44 10.24
C PRO A 232 12.10 15.47 9.02
N TYR A 233 12.25 16.46 8.13
CA TYR A 233 11.45 16.59 6.91
C TYR A 233 11.82 15.57 5.83
N MET A 234 13.06 15.07 5.90
CA MET A 234 13.60 14.07 4.97
C MET A 234 13.38 12.63 5.46
N GLN A 235 12.99 12.44 6.73
CA GLN A 235 12.81 11.12 7.34
C GLN A 235 11.93 10.16 6.51
N PRO A 236 10.80 10.58 5.91
CA PRO A 236 10.00 9.68 5.07
C PRO A 236 10.77 9.07 3.88
N LEU A 237 11.76 9.79 3.35
CA LEU A 237 12.62 9.30 2.26
C LEU A 237 13.65 8.28 2.78
N TYR A 238 14.19 8.48 3.98
CA TYR A 238 15.04 7.48 4.65
C TYR A 238 14.25 6.21 4.96
N ASP A 239 13.02 6.33 5.45
CA ASP A 239 12.15 5.20 5.76
C ASP A 239 11.82 4.41 4.50
N ALA A 240 11.46 5.09 3.41
CA ALA A 240 11.23 4.45 2.12
C ALA A 240 12.45 3.69 1.62
N LEU A 241 13.66 4.23 1.74
CA LEU A 241 14.89 3.53 1.35
C LEU A 241 15.19 2.31 2.24
N ASN A 242 14.91 2.37 3.54
CA ASN A 242 15.16 1.27 4.48
C ASN A 242 14.25 0.06 4.23
N ASP A 243 13.10 0.24 3.58
CA ASP A 243 12.24 -0.85 3.11
C ASP A 243 12.95 -1.72 2.04
N PHE A 244 13.85 -1.10 1.25
CA PHE A 244 14.53 -1.73 0.12
C PHE A 244 16.00 -2.06 0.40
N LEU A 245 16.66 -1.32 1.29
CA LEU A 245 18.07 -1.48 1.58
C LEU A 245 18.26 -1.74 3.07
N PRO A 246 19.03 -2.77 3.47
CA PRO A 246 19.39 -2.96 4.87
C PRO A 246 20.05 -1.69 5.44
N ALA A 247 19.66 -1.27 6.64
CA ALA A 247 20.11 -0.01 7.24
C ALA A 247 21.66 0.18 7.22
N LYS A 248 22.43 -0.88 7.51
CA LYS A 248 23.90 -0.85 7.44
C LYS A 248 24.43 -0.57 6.03
N GLN A 249 23.79 -1.15 5.01
CA GLN A 249 24.14 -0.93 3.62
C GLN A 249 23.74 0.48 3.18
N LEU A 250 22.53 0.94 3.54
CA LEU A 250 22.08 2.30 3.23
C LEU A 250 23.02 3.35 3.83
N ALA A 251 23.39 3.21 5.10
CA ALA A 251 24.33 4.13 5.76
C ALA A 251 25.66 4.24 5.01
N LYS A 252 26.23 3.11 4.58
CA LYS A 252 27.44 3.07 3.77
C LYS A 252 27.26 3.76 2.42
N LEU A 253 26.16 3.50 1.71
CA LEU A 253 25.87 4.12 0.41
C LEU A 253 25.68 5.64 0.51
N VAL A 254 25.11 6.12 1.63
CA VAL A 254 24.99 7.55 1.91
C VAL A 254 26.34 8.18 2.20
N GLU A 255 27.18 7.53 3.00
CA GLU A 255 28.56 7.98 3.27
C GLU A 255 29.40 8.07 1.98
N GLU A 256 29.27 7.09 1.09
CA GLU A 256 29.92 7.06 -0.22
C GLU A 256 29.30 8.03 -1.26
N LYS A 257 28.25 8.77 -0.89
CA LYS A 257 27.47 9.65 -1.79
C LYS A 257 26.89 8.93 -3.03
N ARG A 258 26.67 7.63 -2.92
CA ARG A 258 25.93 6.85 -3.92
C ARG A 258 24.42 7.01 -3.77
N ILE A 259 23.97 7.25 -2.54
CA ILE A 259 22.60 7.69 -2.24
C ILE A 259 22.69 9.04 -1.54
N GLU A 260 22.04 10.06 -2.09
CA GLU A 260 22.01 11.40 -1.52
C GLU A 260 20.56 11.76 -1.17
N ILE A 261 20.31 12.22 0.05
CA ILE A 261 19.03 12.78 0.47
C ILE A 261 19.30 14.21 0.89
N ALA A 262 18.80 15.18 0.14
CA ALA A 262 19.17 16.58 0.31
C ALA A 262 18.05 17.56 -0.05
N PRO A 263 18.00 18.73 0.60
CA PRO A 263 17.01 19.75 0.28
C PRO A 263 17.14 20.25 -1.17
N LEU A 264 16.02 20.67 -1.77
CA LEU A 264 15.99 21.14 -3.16
C LEU A 264 17.01 22.23 -3.48
N ALA A 265 17.34 23.10 -2.52
CA ALA A 265 18.34 24.15 -2.68
C ALA A 265 19.75 23.63 -3.06
N PHE A 266 20.10 22.41 -2.65
CA PHE A 266 21.40 21.79 -2.90
C PHE A 266 21.54 21.28 -4.34
N MET A 267 20.47 21.31 -5.13
CA MET A 267 20.48 20.91 -6.53
C MET A 267 20.99 22.02 -7.46
N ARG A 268 21.08 23.25 -6.94
CA ARG A 268 21.52 24.41 -7.71
C ARG A 268 22.94 24.21 -8.25
N GLY A 269 23.12 24.46 -9.55
CA GLY A 269 24.43 24.39 -10.21
C GLY A 269 24.96 22.97 -10.44
N ARG A 270 24.18 21.92 -10.12
CA ARG A 270 24.55 20.53 -10.40
C ARG A 270 24.13 20.12 -11.81
N THR A 271 24.83 19.15 -12.38
CA THR A 271 24.33 18.33 -13.47
C THR A 271 24.21 16.91 -12.93
N LEU A 272 23.02 16.34 -12.97
CA LEU A 272 22.73 15.04 -12.39
C LEU A 272 22.81 13.99 -13.50
N ALA A 273 24.01 13.49 -13.77
CA ALA A 273 24.28 12.43 -14.75
C ALA A 273 24.39 11.06 -14.08
N ASN A 274 24.01 10.01 -14.82
CA ASN A 274 23.94 8.61 -14.38
C ASN A 274 23.24 8.43 -13.03
N ALA A 275 22.13 9.16 -12.81
CA ALA A 275 21.44 9.19 -11.53
C ALA A 275 19.94 8.97 -11.68
N PHE A 276 19.35 8.26 -10.73
CA PHE A 276 17.91 8.25 -10.53
C PHE A 276 17.53 9.32 -9.50
N VAL A 277 16.81 10.35 -9.94
CA VAL A 277 16.53 11.55 -9.16
C VAL A 277 15.05 11.62 -8.84
N VAL A 278 14.68 11.85 -7.58
CA VAL A 278 13.29 12.06 -7.17
C VAL A 278 13.15 13.42 -6.50
N LEU A 279 12.21 14.25 -6.98
CA LEU A 279 11.68 15.40 -6.23
C LEU A 279 10.35 15.00 -5.61
N ASP A 280 10.35 14.83 -4.30
CA ASP A 280 9.16 14.56 -3.51
C ASP A 280 8.48 15.86 -3.07
N GLU A 281 7.16 15.79 -2.94
CA GLU A 281 6.30 16.89 -2.45
C GLU A 281 6.50 18.17 -3.28
N ALA A 282 6.58 17.98 -4.58
CA ALA A 282 6.95 19.00 -5.55
C ALA A 282 5.91 20.12 -5.68
N GLN A 283 4.69 19.94 -5.17
CA GLN A 283 3.70 21.02 -5.07
C GLN A 283 4.20 22.18 -4.21
N ASN A 284 5.16 21.90 -3.31
CA ASN A 284 5.78 22.87 -2.43
C ASN A 284 7.07 23.49 -3.00
N ALA A 285 7.40 23.21 -4.26
CA ALA A 285 8.40 23.97 -5.00
C ALA A 285 7.75 25.16 -5.68
N THR A 286 8.40 26.31 -5.68
CA THR A 286 8.02 27.45 -6.54
C THR A 286 8.32 27.14 -8.02
N SER A 287 7.69 27.86 -8.95
CA SER A 287 7.95 27.71 -10.39
C SER A 287 9.42 27.89 -10.76
N MET A 288 10.13 28.82 -10.09
CA MET A 288 11.57 29.02 -10.28
C MET A 288 12.38 27.82 -9.80
N GLN A 289 12.04 27.24 -8.65
CA GLN A 289 12.71 26.06 -8.12
C GLN A 289 12.46 24.83 -8.98
N MET A 290 11.22 24.64 -9.46
CA MET A 290 10.87 23.55 -10.38
C MET A 290 11.67 23.66 -11.68
N LYS A 291 11.68 24.83 -12.33
CA LYS A 291 12.48 25.07 -13.54
C LYS A 291 13.98 24.84 -13.29
N MET A 292 14.48 25.32 -12.14
CA MET A 292 15.86 25.09 -11.74
C MET A 292 16.17 23.59 -11.65
N PHE A 293 15.31 22.81 -11.01
CA PHE A 293 15.48 21.38 -10.80
C PHE A 293 15.40 20.56 -12.09
N LEU A 294 14.34 20.77 -12.89
CA LEU A 294 14.13 20.04 -14.15
C LEU A 294 15.30 20.22 -15.12
N THR A 295 15.92 21.41 -15.13
CA THR A 295 17.10 21.69 -15.96
C THR A 295 18.42 21.13 -15.39
N ARG A 296 18.39 20.34 -14.31
CA ARG A 296 19.56 19.60 -13.80
C ARG A 296 19.64 18.18 -14.34
N LEU A 297 18.61 17.68 -15.05
CA LEU A 297 18.61 16.35 -15.66
C LEU A 297 19.80 16.23 -16.64
N GLY A 298 20.69 15.28 -16.37
CA GLY A 298 21.87 14.99 -17.19
C GLY A 298 21.72 13.68 -17.96
N GLU A 299 22.73 13.36 -18.77
CA GLU A 299 22.78 12.12 -19.55
C GLU A 299 22.79 10.87 -18.65
N GLY A 300 22.17 9.79 -19.12
CA GLY A 300 22.10 8.51 -18.41
C GLY A 300 21.25 8.56 -17.14
N SER A 301 20.51 9.65 -16.92
CA SER A 301 19.70 9.85 -15.72
C SER A 301 18.22 9.73 -16.00
N ARG A 302 17.48 9.49 -14.91
CA ARG A 302 16.03 9.57 -14.88
C ARG A 302 15.61 10.47 -13.74
N MET A 303 14.53 11.21 -13.95
CA MET A 303 13.99 12.14 -12.96
C MET A 303 12.51 11.88 -12.76
N VAL A 304 12.10 11.83 -11.50
CA VAL A 304 10.72 11.60 -11.09
C VAL A 304 10.28 12.76 -10.22
N ILE A 305 9.15 13.35 -10.57
CA ILE A 305 8.52 14.42 -9.80
C ILE A 305 7.25 13.86 -9.18
N THR A 306 7.13 13.93 -7.87
CA THR A 306 5.94 13.46 -7.15
C THR A 306 5.32 14.57 -6.34
N GLY A 307 3.98 14.59 -6.26
CA GLY A 307 3.29 15.61 -5.48
C GLY A 307 1.77 15.48 -5.50
N ASP A 308 1.11 16.37 -4.78
CA ASP A 308 -0.35 16.47 -4.68
C ASP A 308 -0.77 17.93 -4.90
N ARG A 309 -1.63 18.19 -5.89
CA ARG A 309 -2.08 19.55 -6.20
C ARG A 309 -2.93 20.18 -5.09
N THR A 310 -3.50 19.37 -4.22
CA THR A 310 -4.41 19.82 -3.16
C THR A 310 -3.68 20.20 -1.87
N GLN A 311 -2.41 19.83 -1.71
CA GLN A 311 -1.61 20.00 -0.49
C GLN A 311 -0.49 21.03 -0.68
N ILE A 312 -0.85 22.25 -1.12
CA ILE A 312 0.12 23.33 -1.35
C ILE A 312 0.35 24.11 -0.06
N ASP A 313 1.57 24.02 0.47
CA ASP A 313 2.03 24.71 1.69
C ASP A 313 2.79 26.01 1.39
N LEU A 314 2.78 26.47 0.13
CA LEU A 314 3.44 27.71 -0.27
C LEU A 314 2.71 28.96 0.28
N PRO A 315 3.44 30.05 0.56
CA PRO A 315 2.82 31.32 0.94
C PRO A 315 1.79 31.78 -0.09
N ARG A 316 0.70 32.42 0.39
CA ARG A 316 -0.37 32.93 -0.48
C ARG A 316 0.20 33.81 -1.59
N GLY A 317 -0.25 33.55 -2.82
CA GLY A 317 0.15 34.29 -4.03
C GLY A 317 1.44 33.78 -4.69
N VAL A 318 2.14 32.82 -4.09
CA VAL A 318 3.27 32.14 -4.73
C VAL A 318 2.76 30.97 -5.58
N PRO A 319 3.02 30.95 -6.89
CA PRO A 319 2.57 29.85 -7.75
C PRO A 319 3.33 28.56 -7.44
N SER A 320 2.60 27.44 -7.46
CA SER A 320 3.18 26.10 -7.35
C SER A 320 3.87 25.72 -8.64
N GLY A 321 5.14 25.33 -8.53
CA GLY A 321 5.95 24.85 -9.63
C GLY A 321 5.44 23.54 -10.22
N LEU A 322 4.79 22.68 -9.42
CA LEU A 322 4.15 21.46 -9.94
C LEU A 322 3.01 21.78 -10.90
N ALA A 323 2.11 22.68 -10.49
CA ALA A 323 0.99 23.10 -11.33
C ALA A 323 1.47 23.79 -12.63
N ASP A 324 2.51 24.64 -12.52
CA ASP A 324 3.10 25.28 -13.70
C ASP A 324 3.81 24.29 -14.63
N ALA A 325 4.60 23.36 -14.08
CA ALA A 325 5.30 22.35 -14.87
C ALA A 325 4.31 21.46 -15.61
N GLU A 326 3.24 21.03 -14.95
CA GLU A 326 2.19 20.27 -15.62
C GLU A 326 1.60 21.05 -16.80
N ARG A 327 1.08 22.26 -16.56
CA ARG A 327 0.49 23.08 -17.63
C ARG A 327 1.43 23.31 -18.81
N LEU A 328 2.73 23.48 -18.55
CA LEU A 328 3.72 23.82 -19.58
C LEU A 328 4.32 22.60 -20.30
N LEU A 329 4.43 21.45 -19.61
CA LEU A 329 5.23 20.32 -20.09
C LEU A 329 4.41 19.15 -20.60
N THR A 330 3.08 19.12 -20.38
CA THR A 330 2.20 18.07 -20.95
C THR A 330 2.25 18.02 -22.49
N THR A 331 2.68 19.08 -23.16
CA THR A 331 2.86 19.08 -24.63
C THR A 331 4.13 18.37 -25.10
N ILE A 332 5.01 17.94 -24.19
CA ILE A 332 6.28 17.28 -24.52
C ILE A 332 6.10 15.76 -24.40
N PRO A 333 6.11 15.00 -25.52
CA PRO A 333 5.75 13.58 -25.52
C PRO A 333 6.74 12.68 -24.77
N GLN A 334 7.97 13.14 -24.54
CA GLN A 334 8.98 12.41 -23.77
C GLN A 334 8.74 12.45 -22.25
N ILE A 335 7.81 13.27 -21.79
CA ILE A 335 7.50 13.45 -20.38
C ILE A 335 6.19 12.72 -20.07
N SER A 336 6.23 11.79 -19.13
CA SER A 336 5.03 11.09 -18.69
C SER A 336 4.36 11.80 -17.52
N PHE A 337 3.03 11.84 -17.54
CA PHE A 337 2.19 12.31 -16.45
C PHE A 337 1.23 11.19 -16.03
N ASN A 338 1.35 10.77 -14.79
CA ASN A 338 0.55 9.70 -14.20
C ASN A 338 -0.27 10.28 -13.04
N TYR A 339 -1.59 10.19 -13.17
CA TYR A 339 -2.53 10.76 -12.22
C TYR A 339 -3.13 9.67 -11.34
N PHE A 340 -3.09 9.89 -10.04
CA PHE A 340 -3.69 9.04 -9.02
C PHE A 340 -4.91 9.72 -8.42
N THR A 341 -5.87 8.91 -8.01
CA THR A 341 -7.11 9.34 -7.36
C THR A 341 -7.21 8.76 -5.96
N ALA A 342 -8.26 9.11 -5.22
CA ALA A 342 -8.55 8.50 -3.92
C ALA A 342 -8.74 6.97 -4.00
N LYS A 343 -9.19 6.44 -5.16
CA LYS A 343 -9.35 5.00 -5.39
C LYS A 343 -8.02 4.24 -5.42
N ASP A 344 -6.92 4.94 -5.67
CA ASP A 344 -5.58 4.37 -5.72
C ASP A 344 -4.88 4.35 -4.35
N VAL A 345 -5.56 4.86 -3.32
CA VAL A 345 -5.05 4.89 -1.96
C VAL A 345 -5.14 3.49 -1.36
N VAL A 346 -3.98 2.89 -1.11
CA VAL A 346 -3.90 1.57 -0.48
C VAL A 346 -3.45 1.77 0.96
N ARG A 347 -4.42 1.81 1.88
CA ARG A 347 -4.20 1.93 3.32
C ARG A 347 -4.72 0.69 4.04
N HIS A 348 -4.27 0.51 5.27
CA HIS A 348 -4.84 -0.49 6.15
C HIS A 348 -6.35 -0.23 6.33
N PRO A 349 -7.24 -1.25 6.31
CA PRO A 349 -8.69 -1.06 6.40
C PRO A 349 -9.13 -0.20 7.59
N LEU A 350 -8.51 -0.38 8.76
CA LEU A 350 -8.74 0.47 9.93
C LEU A 350 -8.48 1.96 9.68
N VAL A 351 -7.43 2.31 8.94
CA VAL A 351 -7.10 3.71 8.64
C VAL A 351 -8.15 4.30 7.68
N ALA A 352 -8.63 3.52 6.71
CA ALA A 352 -9.73 3.95 5.83
C ALA A 352 -11.01 4.22 6.65
N ALA A 353 -11.40 3.27 7.51
CA ALA A 353 -12.56 3.42 8.39
C ALA A 353 -12.47 4.65 9.33
N ILE A 354 -11.27 4.95 9.85
CA ILE A 354 -11.05 6.17 10.65
C ILE A 354 -11.26 7.43 9.80
N ILE A 355 -10.74 7.48 8.58
CA ILE A 355 -10.90 8.65 7.70
C ILE A 355 -12.38 8.88 7.36
N GLU A 356 -13.09 7.81 6.97
CA GLU A 356 -14.52 7.87 6.67
C GLU A 356 -15.33 8.38 7.85
N ALA A 357 -14.99 7.97 9.08
CA ALA A 357 -15.65 8.45 10.29
C ALA A 357 -15.46 9.96 10.54
N TYR A 358 -14.30 10.52 10.20
CA TYR A 358 -14.05 11.97 10.31
C TYR A 358 -14.67 12.75 9.16
N GLU A 359 -14.68 12.20 7.94
CA GLU A 359 -15.33 12.82 6.78
C GLU A 359 -16.86 12.85 6.90
N ALA A 360 -17.46 11.92 7.64
CA ALA A 360 -18.91 11.91 7.90
C ALA A 360 -19.35 12.94 8.96
N ASP A 361 -18.44 13.47 9.78
CA ASP A 361 -18.72 14.46 10.83
C ASP A 361 -18.51 15.91 10.34
N GLY A 362 -17.72 16.11 9.28
CA GLY A 362 -17.41 17.41 8.68
C GLY A 362 -18.21 17.72 7.42
#